data_AF-A0A7V3CQ92-F1
#
_entry.id   AF-A0A7V3CQ92-F1
#
_cell.length_a   1.000
_cell.length_b   1.000
_cell.length_c   1.000
_cell.angle_alpha   90.00
_cell.angle_beta   90.00
_cell.angle_gamma   90.00
#
_symmetry.space_group_name_H-M   'P 1'
#
loop_
_entity.id
_entity.type
_entity.pdbx_description
1 polymer ?
#
loop_
_entity_poly.entity_id
_entity_poly.type
_entity_poly.pdbx_seq_one_letter_code
_entity_poly.pdbx_strand_id
1 'polypeptide(L)'
;MVDQDSSNPSPQQQVPPVERPVQAPVAASAPSYSTPEPQPRRSRAWLWWTLGIVVAVALIVMSCTLPFVFLAGDTSGFNMNIGDAVAVIHVDGIIAGTGSSLDGYITPEYMDDLLSQAEEDDSVRAIVLRVDSPGGTVAASEEIATFVKECSKPVVVSVGDVGASGAYMISSQADEIWALPGSAVGSIGVISTIPNASELLDKIGVDFQVITAGKYKDAGSPYRPLTEQERAIIQGEVDEAYDQFIDIVAEGRSMERSKVASLATGLTWSGERAKELGLVDEIGTYRDALDAAADAGGIDGDYDIVTYEDEFDEIFGSLIGIQGSLQRISEALDGASALDGRATVPR
;
A
#
# COMPACT_ATOMS: atom_id res chain seq x y z
N MET A 1 -76.22 29.12 19.30
CA MET A 1 -77.23 28.47 20.16
C MET A 1 -76.51 27.30 20.82
N VAL A 2 -76.12 27.45 22.10
CA VAL A 2 -76.00 26.42 23.20
C VAL A 2 -75.26 25.10 22.84
N ASP A 3 -74.24 24.55 23.51
CA ASP A 3 -73.71 24.57 24.89
C ASP A 3 -72.33 23.84 24.95
N GLN A 4 -71.53 24.13 26.01
CA GLN A 4 -70.62 23.27 26.82
C GLN A 4 -69.50 22.43 26.11
N ASP A 5 -68.30 22.14 26.67
CA ASP A 5 -67.92 21.80 28.04
C ASP A 5 -66.37 21.84 28.25
N SER A 6 -65.95 21.91 29.53
CA SER A 6 -64.69 21.45 30.17
C SER A 6 -63.36 22.17 29.87
N SER A 7 -62.81 23.02 30.77
CA SER A 7 -62.07 22.75 32.04
C SER A 7 -60.61 22.30 31.78
N ASN A 8 -59.52 22.82 32.36
CA ASN A 8 -59.22 23.67 33.53
C ASN A 8 -57.70 24.06 33.48
N PRO A 9 -57.25 25.29 33.80
CA PRO A 9 -55.84 25.56 34.14
C PRO A 9 -55.62 26.06 35.60
N SER A 10 -54.46 25.67 36.14
CA SER A 10 -53.68 26.09 37.33
C SER A 10 -54.21 27.18 38.29
N PRO A 11 -54.17 26.96 39.63
CA PRO A 11 -54.32 28.03 40.62
C PRO A 11 -53.00 28.61 41.14
N GLN A 12 -53.11 29.86 41.56
CA GLN A 12 -52.09 30.86 41.83
C GLN A 12 -51.57 30.90 43.28
N GLN A 13 -50.43 31.60 43.40
CA GLN A 13 -49.80 32.29 44.54
C GLN A 13 -50.65 32.61 45.79
N GLN A 14 -49.99 32.52 46.95
CA GLN A 14 -50.30 33.33 48.13
C GLN A 14 -49.02 34.00 48.67
N VAL A 15 -49.13 35.29 48.95
CA VAL A 15 -48.14 36.12 49.67
C VAL A 15 -48.73 36.49 51.04
N PRO A 16 -47.97 36.39 52.13
CA PRO A 16 -48.22 37.11 53.38
C PRO A 16 -47.14 38.18 53.67
N PRO A 17 -47.36 39.09 54.64
CA PRO A 17 -47.11 40.53 54.46
C PRO A 17 -45.87 41.09 55.20
N VAL A 18 -45.66 42.38 54.90
CA VAL A 18 -44.61 43.31 55.35
C VAL A 18 -44.76 43.71 56.82
N GLU A 19 -43.65 43.69 57.58
CA GLU A 19 -43.46 44.54 58.76
C GLU A 19 -42.03 45.12 58.84
N ARG A 20 -41.92 46.25 59.55
CA ARG A 20 -40.99 47.39 59.39
C ARG A 20 -39.78 47.35 60.37
N PRO A 21 -38.80 48.29 60.27
CA PRO A 21 -37.36 48.01 60.39
C PRO A 21 -36.76 48.20 61.80
N VAL A 22 -35.60 47.57 62.04
CA VAL A 22 -34.73 47.82 63.21
C VAL A 22 -33.30 48.15 62.74
N GLN A 23 -32.70 49.11 63.44
CA GLN A 23 -31.44 49.81 63.15
C GLN A 23 -30.17 48.96 63.11
N ALA A 24 -29.19 49.46 62.36
CA ALA A 24 -27.84 48.91 62.19
C ALA A 24 -26.94 49.07 63.43
N PRO A 25 -25.98 48.14 63.63
CA PRO A 25 -24.76 48.44 64.34
C PRO A 25 -23.49 48.21 63.51
N VAL A 26 -22.62 49.23 63.57
CA VAL A 26 -21.16 49.21 63.69
C VAL A 26 -20.31 48.60 62.56
N ALA A 27 -19.54 49.49 61.93
CA ALA A 27 -18.49 49.18 60.96
C ALA A 27 -17.38 48.30 61.58
N ALA A 28 -17.13 47.15 60.95
CA ALA A 28 -15.91 46.39 61.12
C ALA A 28 -14.88 46.85 60.07
N SER A 29 -13.65 47.06 60.52
CA SER A 29 -12.49 47.58 59.80
C SER A 29 -12.13 46.79 58.53
N ALA A 30 -11.81 47.51 57.45
CA ALA A 30 -11.31 46.94 56.21
C ALA A 30 -9.94 46.25 56.40
N PRO A 31 -9.69 45.07 55.81
CA PRO A 31 -8.37 44.49 55.79
C PRO A 31 -7.43 45.28 54.87
N SER A 32 -6.22 45.54 55.33
CA SER A 32 -5.14 46.19 54.59
C SER A 32 -4.61 45.27 53.47
N TYR A 33 -4.75 45.70 52.21
CA TYR A 33 -4.11 45.04 51.08
C TYR A 33 -2.64 45.44 51.00
N SER A 34 -1.74 44.49 51.23
CA SER A 34 -0.31 44.64 50.91
C SER A 34 -0.11 44.53 49.39
N THR A 35 0.56 45.51 48.81
CA THR A 35 1.01 45.47 47.42
C THR A 35 2.06 44.35 47.27
N PRO A 36 1.95 43.41 46.31
CA PRO A 36 2.96 42.39 46.10
C PRO A 36 4.29 43.02 45.62
N GLU A 37 5.41 42.60 46.22
CA GLU A 37 6.75 42.94 45.74
C GLU A 37 6.97 42.47 44.29
N PRO A 38 7.67 43.24 43.44
CA PRO A 38 7.99 42.81 42.08
C PRO A 38 8.95 41.61 42.11
N GLN A 39 8.49 40.47 41.60
CA GLN A 39 9.28 39.25 41.47
C GLN A 39 10.47 39.46 40.51
N PRO A 40 11.68 38.98 40.84
CA PRO A 40 12.86 39.16 39.98
C PRO A 40 12.68 38.42 38.65
N ARG A 41 12.88 39.13 37.51
CA ARG A 41 12.89 38.53 36.17
C ARG A 41 13.99 37.47 36.09
N ARG A 42 13.61 36.19 36.15
CA ARG A 42 14.52 35.07 35.88
C ARG A 42 15.15 35.29 34.50
N SER A 43 16.48 35.41 34.45
CA SER A 43 17.19 35.64 33.21
C SER A 43 17.01 34.44 32.28
N ARG A 44 16.61 34.70 31.03
CA ARG A 44 16.47 33.68 29.98
C ARG A 44 17.82 33.10 29.52
N ALA A 45 18.90 33.36 30.27
CA ALA A 45 20.25 32.90 29.98
C ALA A 45 20.30 31.37 29.83
N TRP A 46 19.52 30.63 30.62
CA TRP A 46 19.49 29.16 30.55
C TRP A 46 19.02 28.64 29.17
N LEU A 47 18.14 29.34 28.46
CA LEU A 47 17.70 28.96 27.11
C LEU A 47 18.83 29.08 26.08
N TRP A 48 19.72 30.05 26.27
CA TRP A 48 20.89 30.21 25.40
C TRP A 48 21.98 29.19 25.72
N TRP A 49 22.10 28.79 26.98
CA TRP A 49 22.99 27.69 27.39
C TRP A 49 22.50 26.34 26.87
N THR A 50 21.19 26.04 26.96
CA THR A 50 20.63 24.80 26.41
C THR A 50 20.72 24.77 24.89
N LEU A 51 20.42 25.88 24.20
CA LEU A 51 20.61 25.99 22.75
C LEU A 51 22.07 25.78 22.34
N GLY A 52 23.01 26.36 23.09
CA GLY A 52 24.45 26.16 22.85
C GLY A 52 24.89 24.71 23.00
N ILE A 53 24.37 24.00 24.01
CA ILE A 53 24.67 22.58 24.23
C ILE A 53 24.08 21.72 23.09
N VAL A 54 22.84 21.99 22.67
CA VAL A 54 22.21 21.26 21.56
C VAL A 54 22.98 21.44 20.26
N VAL A 55 23.41 22.68 19.95
CA VAL A 55 24.24 22.95 18.76
C VAL A 55 25.60 22.27 18.85
N ALA A 56 26.24 22.27 20.03
CA ALA A 56 27.51 21.58 20.22
C ALA A 56 27.38 20.06 20.05
N VAL A 57 26.31 19.44 20.58
CA VAL A 57 26.03 18.01 20.38
C VAL A 57 25.74 17.72 18.90
N ALA A 58 24.95 18.55 18.23
CA ALA A 58 24.69 18.39 16.79
C ALA A 58 25.97 18.48 15.95
N LEU A 59 26.88 19.40 16.28
CA LEU A 59 28.18 19.53 15.61
C LEU A 59 29.10 18.35 15.90
N ILE A 60 29.06 17.77 17.11
CA ILE A 60 29.83 16.56 17.44
C ILE A 60 29.26 15.35 16.69
N VAL A 61 27.93 15.18 16.65
CA VAL A 61 27.28 14.11 15.88
C VAL A 61 27.58 14.27 14.39
N MET A 62 27.50 15.48 13.85
CA MET A 62 27.85 15.77 12.45
C MET A 62 29.35 15.51 12.19
N SER A 63 30.23 15.89 13.13
CA SER A 63 31.67 15.64 13.02
C SER A 63 32.05 14.16 13.22
N CYS A 64 31.23 13.36 13.90
CA CYS A 64 31.44 11.92 14.07
C CYS A 64 30.85 11.12 12.90
N THR A 65 29.82 11.64 12.23
CA THR A 65 29.16 10.99 11.08
C THR A 65 29.84 11.32 9.75
N LEU A 66 30.36 12.54 9.58
CA LEU A 66 31.12 12.94 8.38
C LEU A 66 32.33 12.03 8.05
N PRO A 67 33.20 11.62 9.00
CA PRO A 67 34.26 10.67 8.71
C PRO A 67 33.72 9.25 8.47
N PHE A 68 32.51 8.90 8.94
CA PHE A 68 31.87 7.62 8.62
C PHE A 68 31.38 7.60 7.17
N VAL A 69 30.82 8.71 6.68
CA VAL A 69 30.41 8.88 5.27
C VAL A 69 31.63 8.96 4.33
N PHE A 70 32.75 9.54 4.77
CA PHE A 70 33.98 9.61 3.97
C PHE A 70 34.81 8.31 4.00
N LEU A 71 34.72 7.51 5.06
CA LEU A 71 35.33 6.18 5.14
C LEU A 71 34.46 5.09 4.46
N ALA A 72 33.14 5.31 4.38
CA ALA A 72 32.21 4.50 3.59
C ALA A 72 32.24 4.85 2.09
N GLY A 73 32.92 5.93 1.69
CA GLY A 73 33.06 6.38 0.29
C GLY A 73 34.15 5.64 -0.52
N ASP A 74 34.82 4.66 0.07
CA ASP A 74 35.76 3.75 -0.62
C ASP A 74 35.44 2.30 -0.26
N THR A 75 34.26 1.83 -0.66
CA THR A 75 33.85 0.41 -0.59
C THR A 75 34.35 -0.39 -1.79
N SER A 76 35.29 0.15 -2.58
CA SER A 76 35.91 -0.56 -3.70
C SER A 76 36.95 -1.59 -3.20
N GLY A 77 36.51 -2.58 -2.41
CA GLY A 77 37.38 -3.68 -1.97
C GLY A 77 37.04 -4.42 -0.68
N PHE A 78 35.90 -4.14 -0.03
CA PHE A 78 35.44 -4.98 1.09
C PHE A 78 34.40 -5.98 0.59
N ASN A 79 34.86 -6.92 -0.23
CA ASN A 79 34.08 -8.08 -0.62
C ASN A 79 34.08 -9.06 0.57
N MET A 80 33.28 -8.76 1.60
CA MET A 80 32.76 -9.84 2.44
C MET A 80 31.89 -10.65 1.50
N ASN A 81 32.26 -11.91 1.29
CA ASN A 81 31.39 -12.89 0.67
C ASN A 81 30.21 -13.10 1.65
N ILE A 82 29.28 -12.15 1.64
CA ILE A 82 27.90 -12.32 2.07
C ILE A 82 27.35 -13.31 1.04
N GLY A 83 26.77 -14.41 1.50
CA GLY A 83 26.52 -15.58 0.66
C GLY A 83 25.77 -15.23 -0.62
N ASP A 84 25.95 -16.05 -1.65
CA ASP A 84 25.14 -15.93 -2.85
C ASP A 84 23.65 -16.00 -2.45
N ALA A 85 22.85 -15.09 -3.02
CA ALA A 85 21.47 -14.88 -2.61
C ALA A 85 20.47 -15.07 -3.76
N VAL A 86 19.23 -15.37 -3.38
CA VAL A 86 18.07 -15.35 -4.27
C VAL A 86 17.20 -14.15 -3.89
N ALA A 87 16.95 -13.25 -4.84
CA ALA A 87 16.03 -12.14 -4.65
C ALA A 87 14.60 -12.62 -4.78
N VAL A 88 13.71 -12.18 -3.90
CA VAL A 88 12.28 -12.49 -3.95
C VAL A 88 11.51 -11.20 -4.17
N ILE A 89 10.77 -11.15 -5.26
CA ILE A 89 9.92 -10.02 -5.65
C ILE A 89 8.46 -10.48 -5.66
N HIS A 90 7.61 -9.77 -4.94
CA HIS A 90 6.19 -10.09 -4.82
C HIS A 90 5.37 -9.41 -5.90
N VAL A 91 4.55 -10.21 -6.61
CA VAL A 91 3.52 -9.73 -7.53
C VAL A 91 2.16 -10.08 -6.92
N ASP A 92 1.79 -9.33 -5.89
CA ASP A 92 0.55 -9.53 -5.10
C ASP A 92 -0.47 -8.42 -5.42
N GLY A 93 -1.67 -8.80 -5.80
CA GLY A 93 -2.76 -7.87 -6.07
C GLY A 93 -2.96 -7.51 -7.53
N ILE A 94 -3.61 -6.37 -7.79
CA ILE A 94 -4.07 -5.99 -9.14
C ILE A 94 -2.98 -5.26 -9.90
N ILE A 95 -2.72 -5.65 -11.14
CA ILE A 95 -1.74 -4.96 -11.99
C ILE A 95 -2.39 -3.72 -12.62
N ALA A 96 -1.82 -2.53 -12.42
CA ALA A 96 -2.37 -1.28 -12.94
C ALA A 96 -1.27 -0.32 -13.38
N GLY A 97 -1.53 0.49 -14.41
CA GLY A 97 -0.56 1.50 -14.86
C GLY A 97 -0.39 2.69 -13.93
N THR A 98 -1.23 2.82 -12.90
CA THR A 98 -1.08 3.81 -11.82
C THR A 98 -1.64 3.22 -10.54
N GLY A 99 -1.01 3.51 -9.41
CA GLY A 99 -1.41 3.02 -8.10
C GLY A 99 -0.24 3.08 -7.15
N SER A 100 -0.42 2.52 -5.96
CA SER A 100 0.67 2.27 -5.04
C SER A 100 0.55 0.85 -4.49
N SER A 101 1.68 0.27 -4.09
CA SER A 101 1.72 -1.06 -3.45
C SER A 101 0.90 -1.07 -2.14
N LEU A 102 0.84 0.08 -1.44
CA LEU A 102 -0.01 0.27 -0.25
C LEU A 102 -1.51 0.11 -0.53
N ASP A 103 -1.94 0.39 -1.76
CA ASP A 103 -3.32 0.25 -2.20
C ASP A 103 -3.60 -1.14 -2.82
N GLY A 104 -2.62 -2.06 -2.77
CA GLY A 104 -2.71 -3.42 -3.34
C GLY A 104 -2.58 -3.47 -4.86
N TYR A 105 -1.92 -2.47 -5.45
CA TYR A 105 -1.62 -2.45 -6.89
C TYR A 105 -0.15 -2.71 -7.16
N ILE A 106 0.10 -3.46 -8.23
CA ILE A 106 1.43 -3.62 -8.82
C ILE A 106 1.50 -2.71 -10.05
N THR A 107 2.49 -1.81 -10.09
CA THR A 107 2.72 -0.94 -11.25
C THR A 107 4.00 -1.30 -11.98
N PRO A 108 4.14 -0.91 -13.26
CA PRO A 108 5.37 -1.10 -14.00
C PRO A 108 6.59 -0.47 -13.32
N GLU A 109 6.48 0.75 -12.80
CA GLU A 109 7.58 1.45 -12.15
C GLU A 109 8.06 0.71 -10.90
N TYR A 110 7.12 0.22 -10.08
CA TYR A 110 7.45 -0.58 -8.91
C TYR A 110 8.20 -1.86 -9.30
N MET A 111 7.74 -2.56 -10.34
CA MET A 111 8.41 -3.77 -10.80
C MET A 111 9.79 -3.49 -11.41
N ASP A 112 9.93 -2.41 -12.18
CA ASP A 112 11.20 -1.98 -12.77
C ASP A 112 12.23 -1.67 -11.69
N ASP A 113 11.85 -0.92 -10.66
CA ASP A 113 12.73 -0.56 -9.54
C ASP A 113 13.22 -1.81 -8.79
N LEU A 114 12.35 -2.78 -8.52
CA LEU A 114 12.74 -4.00 -7.81
C LEU A 114 13.58 -4.95 -8.67
N LEU A 115 13.23 -5.12 -9.94
CA LEU A 115 14.00 -5.96 -10.87
C LEU A 115 15.38 -5.34 -11.12
N SER A 116 15.46 -4.01 -11.27
CA SER A 116 16.73 -3.29 -11.41
C SER A 116 17.62 -3.44 -10.18
N GLN A 117 17.07 -3.31 -8.97
CA GLN A 117 17.83 -3.57 -7.74
C GLN A 117 18.36 -5.01 -7.70
N ALA A 118 17.52 -5.99 -8.05
CA ALA A 118 17.92 -7.39 -8.09
C ALA A 118 19.00 -7.65 -9.15
N GLU A 119 18.96 -6.99 -10.31
CA GLU A 119 19.96 -7.10 -11.39
C GLU A 119 21.29 -6.43 -11.00
N GLU A 120 21.25 -5.27 -10.36
CA GLU A 120 22.44 -4.50 -9.95
C GLU A 120 23.17 -5.07 -8.73
N ASP A 121 22.50 -5.88 -7.90
CA ASP A 121 23.10 -6.50 -6.70
C ASP A 121 23.97 -7.72 -7.05
N ASP A 122 25.29 -7.56 -6.99
CA ASP A 122 26.28 -8.62 -7.28
C ASP A 122 26.16 -9.88 -6.39
N SER A 123 25.50 -9.79 -5.23
CA SER A 123 25.25 -10.93 -4.34
C SER A 123 24.07 -11.78 -4.80
N VAL A 124 23.12 -11.18 -5.53
CA VAL A 124 21.96 -11.89 -6.07
C VAL A 124 22.35 -12.65 -7.33
N ARG A 125 22.10 -13.96 -7.33
CA ARG A 125 22.38 -14.85 -8.47
C ARG A 125 21.15 -15.21 -9.29
N ALA A 126 19.96 -15.14 -8.70
CA ALA A 126 18.70 -15.44 -9.35
C ALA A 126 17.54 -14.70 -8.68
N ILE A 127 16.42 -14.61 -9.39
CA ILE A 127 15.21 -13.90 -8.98
C ILE A 127 14.05 -14.89 -8.90
N VAL A 128 13.30 -14.84 -7.81
CA VAL A 128 11.99 -15.50 -7.68
C VAL A 128 10.89 -14.46 -7.71
N LEU A 129 9.99 -14.58 -8.69
CA LEU A 129 8.74 -13.83 -8.72
C LEU A 129 7.67 -14.62 -7.96
N ARG A 130 7.30 -14.14 -6.77
CA ARG A 130 6.21 -14.73 -5.97
C ARG A 130 4.89 -14.11 -6.42
N VAL A 131 4.14 -14.84 -7.24
CA VAL A 131 2.94 -14.33 -7.91
C VAL A 131 1.68 -14.77 -7.17
N ASP A 132 0.87 -13.81 -6.75
CA ASP A 132 -0.50 -14.02 -6.27
C ASP A 132 -1.42 -12.91 -6.79
N SER A 133 -1.72 -12.97 -8.09
CA SER A 133 -2.42 -11.90 -8.80
C SER A 133 -3.46 -12.42 -9.80
N PRO A 134 -4.67 -11.82 -9.81
CA PRO A 134 -5.69 -12.11 -10.83
C PRO A 134 -5.40 -11.42 -12.18
N GLY A 135 -4.30 -10.67 -12.29
CA GLY A 135 -3.97 -9.84 -13.44
C GLY A 135 -4.40 -8.39 -13.27
N GLY A 136 -4.67 -7.72 -14.39
CA GLY A 136 -5.04 -6.30 -14.36
C GLY A 136 -5.07 -5.66 -15.74
N THR A 137 -4.60 -4.42 -15.84
CA THR A 137 -4.60 -3.68 -17.11
C THR A 137 -3.58 -4.26 -18.10
N VAL A 138 -3.96 -4.34 -19.38
CA VAL A 138 -3.15 -4.94 -20.45
C VAL A 138 -1.77 -4.28 -20.56
N ALA A 139 -1.72 -2.96 -20.80
CA ALA A 139 -0.46 -2.25 -21.02
C ALA A 139 0.55 -2.39 -19.86
N ALA A 140 0.09 -2.29 -18.61
CA ALA A 140 0.97 -2.47 -17.46
C ALA A 140 1.51 -3.91 -17.36
N SER A 141 0.68 -4.91 -17.70
CA SER A 141 1.11 -6.30 -17.71
C SER A 141 2.14 -6.58 -18.82
N GLU A 142 1.95 -5.98 -19.99
CA GLU A 142 2.89 -6.08 -21.12
C GLU A 142 4.24 -5.42 -20.82
N GLU A 143 4.23 -4.27 -20.18
CA GLU A 143 5.43 -3.55 -19.78
C GLU A 143 6.24 -4.37 -18.75
N ILE A 144 5.58 -4.87 -17.70
CA ILE A 144 6.24 -5.74 -16.71
C ILE A 144 6.74 -7.04 -17.34
N ALA A 145 5.97 -7.64 -18.27
CA ALA A 145 6.40 -8.83 -19.00
C ALA A 145 7.67 -8.55 -19.83
N THR A 146 7.83 -7.32 -20.34
CA THR A 146 9.06 -6.91 -21.04
C THR A 146 10.24 -6.85 -20.07
N PHE A 147 10.08 -6.26 -18.88
CA PHE A 147 11.14 -6.20 -17.87
C PHE A 147 11.60 -7.60 -17.44
N VAL A 148 10.66 -8.51 -17.17
CA VAL A 148 10.98 -9.89 -16.79
C VAL A 148 11.74 -10.62 -17.90
N LYS A 149 11.37 -10.40 -19.16
CA LYS A 149 12.06 -10.99 -20.33
C LYS A 149 13.48 -10.46 -20.49
N GLU A 150 13.73 -9.22 -20.08
CA GLU A 150 15.01 -8.52 -20.24
C GLU A 150 15.99 -8.77 -19.09
N CYS A 151 15.55 -9.39 -17.98
CA CYS A 151 16.42 -9.82 -16.89
C CYS A 151 17.56 -10.71 -17.40
N SER A 152 18.77 -10.45 -16.91
CA SER A 152 19.94 -11.25 -17.26
C SER A 152 20.19 -12.39 -16.27
N LYS A 153 19.72 -12.24 -15.03
CA LYS A 153 19.72 -13.29 -14.02
C LYS A 153 18.54 -14.23 -14.25
N PRO A 154 18.67 -15.54 -13.92
CA PRO A 154 17.56 -16.48 -14.03
C PRO A 154 16.36 -16.01 -13.21
N VAL A 155 15.18 -16.06 -13.84
CA VAL A 155 13.90 -15.71 -13.21
C VAL A 155 13.03 -16.94 -13.09
N VAL A 156 12.67 -17.30 -11.86
CA VAL A 156 11.75 -18.40 -11.56
C VAL A 156 10.47 -17.85 -10.96
N VAL A 157 9.32 -18.24 -11.49
CA VAL A 157 8.02 -17.86 -10.93
C VAL A 157 7.54 -18.91 -9.94
N SER A 158 7.07 -18.46 -8.77
CA SER A 158 6.33 -19.28 -7.82
C SER A 158 4.90 -18.76 -7.71
N VAL A 159 3.93 -19.50 -8.25
CA VAL A 159 2.51 -19.16 -8.15
C VAL A 159 1.97 -19.53 -6.76
N GLY A 160 1.30 -18.58 -6.11
CA GLY A 160 0.52 -18.76 -4.90
C GLY A 160 -0.87 -19.31 -5.19
N ASP A 161 -1.90 -18.59 -4.76
CA ASP A 161 -3.28 -19.00 -5.02
C ASP A 161 -3.67 -18.73 -6.47
N VAL A 162 -3.25 -17.59 -7.04
CA VAL A 162 -3.60 -17.20 -8.41
C VAL A 162 -2.44 -16.61 -9.22
N GLY A 163 -2.28 -17.08 -10.45
CA GLY A 163 -1.36 -16.54 -11.45
C GLY A 163 -2.09 -16.47 -12.79
N ALA A 164 -3.02 -15.52 -12.91
CA ALA A 164 -4.02 -15.48 -13.96
C ALA A 164 -3.99 -14.17 -14.76
N SER A 165 -4.45 -14.21 -16.02
CA SER A 165 -4.58 -13.05 -16.91
C SER A 165 -3.25 -12.30 -17.04
N GLY A 166 -3.22 -10.99 -16.82
CA GLY A 166 -1.98 -10.19 -16.86
C GLY A 166 -0.83 -10.73 -15.99
N ALA A 167 -1.12 -11.41 -14.87
CA ALA A 167 -0.09 -12.04 -14.06
C ALA A 167 0.52 -13.27 -14.74
N TYR A 168 -0.29 -14.02 -15.50
CA TYR A 168 0.20 -15.11 -16.33
C TYR A 168 0.99 -14.61 -17.55
N MET A 169 0.61 -13.45 -18.10
CA MET A 169 1.39 -12.77 -19.16
C MET A 169 2.81 -12.49 -18.67
N ILE A 170 2.97 -11.90 -17.49
CA ILE A 170 4.28 -11.66 -16.86
C ILE A 170 4.98 -12.99 -16.59
N SER A 171 4.29 -13.92 -15.93
CA SER A 171 4.88 -15.22 -15.55
C SER A 171 5.38 -16.01 -16.75
N SER A 172 4.73 -15.85 -17.92
CA SER A 172 5.09 -16.57 -19.14
C SER A 172 6.48 -16.25 -19.69
N GLN A 173 7.09 -15.16 -19.21
CA GLN A 173 8.42 -14.69 -19.61
C GLN A 173 9.55 -15.23 -18.74
N ALA A 174 9.23 -15.87 -17.62
CA ALA A 174 10.20 -16.46 -16.72
C ALA A 174 10.83 -17.75 -17.30
N ASP A 175 12.05 -18.07 -16.87
CA ASP A 175 12.77 -19.28 -17.28
C ASP A 175 12.04 -20.55 -16.83
N GLU A 176 11.45 -20.53 -15.64
CA GLU A 176 10.68 -21.63 -15.09
C GLU A 176 9.48 -21.13 -14.26
N ILE A 177 8.36 -21.81 -14.36
CA ILE A 177 7.13 -21.52 -13.61
C ILE A 177 6.78 -22.72 -12.75
N TRP A 178 6.67 -22.48 -11.45
CA TRP A 178 6.23 -23.42 -10.44
C TRP A 178 4.84 -23.04 -9.94
N ALA A 179 3.98 -24.04 -9.72
CA ALA A 179 2.67 -23.84 -9.10
C ALA A 179 2.33 -24.95 -8.11
N LEU A 180 1.45 -24.66 -7.15
CA LEU A 180 0.85 -25.70 -6.31
C LEU A 180 -0.22 -26.45 -7.12
N PRO A 181 -0.55 -27.71 -6.77
CA PRO A 181 -1.62 -28.47 -7.43
C PRO A 181 -2.95 -27.71 -7.53
N GLY A 182 -3.26 -26.91 -6.50
CA GLY A 182 -4.50 -26.14 -6.37
C GLY A 182 -4.43 -24.70 -6.87
N SER A 183 -3.28 -24.20 -7.32
CA SER A 183 -3.17 -22.83 -7.85
C SER A 183 -4.05 -22.63 -9.08
N ALA A 184 -4.59 -21.43 -9.24
CA ALA A 184 -5.36 -21.03 -10.43
C ALA A 184 -4.43 -20.32 -11.42
N VAL A 185 -4.12 -20.97 -12.54
CA VAL A 185 -3.19 -20.48 -13.57
C VAL A 185 -3.88 -20.29 -14.91
N GLY A 186 -3.38 -19.38 -15.75
CA GLY A 186 -3.90 -19.17 -17.10
C GLY A 186 -4.82 -17.97 -17.14
N SER A 187 -6.12 -18.17 -17.41
CA SER A 187 -7.04 -17.06 -17.75
C SER A 187 -6.49 -16.19 -18.88
N ILE A 188 -5.88 -16.83 -19.89
CA ILE A 188 -5.39 -16.16 -21.08
C ILE A 188 -6.63 -15.68 -21.85
N GLY A 189 -6.84 -14.37 -21.84
CA GLY A 189 -8.06 -13.72 -22.30
C GLY A 189 -8.06 -12.24 -21.98
N VAL A 190 -8.92 -11.48 -22.68
CA VAL A 190 -9.08 -10.05 -22.48
C VAL A 190 -10.57 -9.74 -22.35
N ILE A 191 -10.92 -8.83 -21.44
CA ILE A 191 -12.29 -8.39 -21.24
C ILE A 191 -12.36 -6.87 -21.24
N SER A 192 -13.48 -6.33 -21.75
CA SER A 192 -13.85 -4.93 -21.59
C SER A 192 -15.25 -4.87 -20.99
N THR A 193 -15.40 -4.16 -19.88
CA THR A 193 -16.67 -4.03 -19.16
C THR A 193 -17.15 -2.59 -19.24
N ILE A 194 -18.32 -2.40 -19.86
CA ILE A 194 -18.96 -1.08 -20.01
C ILE A 194 -20.32 -1.13 -19.32
N PRO A 195 -20.48 -0.49 -18.15
CA PRO A 195 -21.77 -0.46 -17.47
C PRO A 195 -22.74 0.43 -18.24
N ASN A 196 -24.03 0.13 -18.17
CA ASN A 196 -25.09 1.00 -18.68
C ASN A 196 -26.10 1.28 -17.56
N ALA A 197 -26.17 2.54 -17.15
CA ALA A 197 -27.05 3.06 -16.11
C ALA A 197 -28.19 3.92 -16.67
N SER A 198 -28.39 3.99 -17.99
CA SER A 198 -29.36 4.90 -18.63
C SER A 198 -30.77 4.74 -18.05
N GLU A 199 -31.27 3.50 -17.95
CA GLU A 199 -32.61 3.24 -17.41
C GLU A 199 -32.77 3.59 -15.93
N LEU A 200 -31.69 3.50 -15.15
CA LEU A 200 -31.70 3.90 -13.73
C LEU A 200 -31.79 5.42 -13.63
N LEU A 201 -31.00 6.14 -14.41
CA LEU A 201 -30.94 7.60 -14.45
C LEU A 201 -32.27 8.19 -14.92
N ASP A 202 -32.89 7.60 -15.94
CA ASP A 202 -34.23 7.97 -16.41
C ASP A 202 -35.28 7.87 -15.29
N LYS A 203 -35.24 6.80 -14.49
CA LYS A 203 -36.19 6.58 -13.37
C LYS A 203 -36.07 7.61 -12.27
N ILE A 204 -34.87 8.14 -12.03
CA ILE A 204 -34.64 9.18 -11.02
C ILE A 204 -34.70 10.60 -11.60
N GLY A 205 -35.03 10.73 -12.88
CA GLY A 205 -35.21 12.01 -13.57
C GLY A 205 -33.90 12.76 -13.82
N VAL A 206 -32.78 12.05 -13.97
CA VAL A 206 -31.47 12.64 -14.29
C VAL A 206 -31.17 12.41 -15.76
N ASP A 207 -30.96 13.51 -16.49
CA ASP A 207 -30.63 13.49 -17.92
C ASP A 207 -29.28 14.19 -18.17
N PHE A 208 -28.37 13.49 -18.86
CA PHE A 208 -27.04 13.99 -19.18
C PHE A 208 -27.00 14.54 -20.61
N GLN A 209 -26.89 15.86 -20.74
CA GLN A 209 -26.74 16.55 -22.03
C GLN A 209 -25.25 16.57 -22.43
N VAL A 210 -24.81 15.58 -23.19
CA VAL A 210 -23.40 15.43 -23.62
C VAL A 210 -23.17 16.15 -24.97
N ILE A 211 -22.18 17.04 -25.01
CA ILE A 211 -21.77 17.75 -26.22
C ILE A 211 -20.32 17.35 -26.52
N THR A 212 -20.08 16.73 -27.69
CA THR A 212 -18.75 16.23 -28.06
C THR A 212 -18.23 16.81 -29.37
N ALA A 213 -16.91 16.89 -29.47
CA ALA A 213 -16.21 17.00 -30.75
C ALA A 213 -15.72 15.60 -31.14
N GLY A 214 -16.35 15.00 -32.16
CA GLY A 214 -16.02 13.66 -32.66
C GLY A 214 -17.12 12.64 -32.38
N LYS A 215 -17.47 11.85 -33.41
CA LYS A 215 -18.61 10.93 -33.40
C LYS A 215 -18.58 9.88 -32.27
N TYR A 216 -17.39 9.43 -31.90
CA TYR A 216 -17.21 8.32 -30.95
C TYR A 216 -16.61 8.79 -29.60
N LYS A 217 -16.57 10.10 -29.33
CA LYS A 217 -15.87 10.63 -28.15
C LYS A 217 -16.54 10.26 -26.82
N ASP A 218 -17.82 9.94 -26.84
CA ASP A 218 -18.61 9.43 -25.72
C ASP A 218 -18.95 7.94 -25.87
N ALA A 219 -18.27 7.21 -26.77
CA ALA A 219 -18.38 5.76 -26.85
C ALA A 219 -17.97 5.14 -25.51
N GLY A 220 -18.76 4.18 -25.03
CA GLY A 220 -18.57 3.60 -23.69
C GLY A 220 -19.16 4.43 -22.54
N SER A 221 -19.87 5.54 -22.82
CA SER A 221 -20.58 6.29 -21.78
C SER A 221 -21.57 5.41 -21.02
N PRO A 222 -21.58 5.45 -19.67
CA PRO A 222 -22.52 4.67 -18.88
C PRO A 222 -23.93 5.25 -18.87
N TYR A 223 -24.14 6.41 -19.52
CA TYR A 223 -25.42 7.13 -19.50
C TYR A 223 -26.32 6.79 -20.70
N ARG A 224 -25.81 6.03 -21.67
CA ARG A 224 -26.56 5.57 -22.84
C ARG A 224 -26.10 4.18 -23.27
N PRO A 225 -26.94 3.41 -23.96
CA PRO A 225 -26.49 2.16 -24.55
C PRO A 225 -25.41 2.38 -25.62
N LEU A 226 -24.51 1.39 -25.76
CA LEU A 226 -23.60 1.30 -26.89
C LEU A 226 -24.38 1.12 -28.19
N THR A 227 -24.00 1.86 -29.21
CA THR A 227 -24.43 1.58 -30.58
C THR A 227 -23.70 0.35 -31.13
N GLU A 228 -24.24 -0.27 -32.18
CA GLU A 228 -23.60 -1.42 -32.82
C GLU A 228 -22.20 -1.09 -33.38
N GLN A 229 -22.01 0.12 -33.88
CA GLN A 229 -20.72 0.57 -34.40
C GLN A 229 -19.68 0.75 -33.28
N GLU A 230 -20.08 1.30 -32.13
CA GLU A 230 -19.19 1.43 -30.98
C GLU A 230 -18.83 0.08 -30.38
N ARG A 231 -19.80 -0.83 -30.30
CA ARG A 231 -19.56 -2.22 -29.89
C ARG A 231 -18.53 -2.89 -30.79
N ALA A 232 -18.66 -2.76 -32.10
CA ALA A 232 -17.71 -3.34 -33.05
C ALA A 232 -16.30 -2.76 -32.91
N ILE A 233 -16.17 -1.46 -32.65
CA ILE A 233 -14.87 -0.80 -32.42
C ILE A 233 -14.21 -1.36 -31.15
N ILE A 234 -14.93 -1.37 -30.03
CA ILE A 234 -14.41 -1.88 -28.76
C ILE A 234 -14.10 -3.38 -28.83
N GLN A 235 -14.92 -4.17 -29.56
CA GLN A 235 -14.62 -5.58 -29.79
C GLN A 235 -13.31 -5.75 -30.57
N GLY A 236 -13.06 -4.92 -31.58
CA GLY A 236 -11.79 -4.93 -32.31
C GLY A 236 -10.59 -4.68 -31.39
N GLU A 237 -10.68 -3.71 -30.47
CA GLU A 237 -9.63 -3.45 -29.47
C GLU A 237 -9.39 -4.66 -28.55
N VAL A 238 -10.47 -5.33 -28.12
CA VAL A 238 -10.38 -6.56 -27.31
C VAL A 238 -9.73 -7.70 -28.09
N ASP A 239 -10.11 -7.88 -29.35
CA ASP A 239 -9.58 -8.94 -30.22
C ASP A 239 -8.09 -8.72 -30.51
N GLU A 240 -7.67 -7.48 -30.77
CA GLU A 240 -6.27 -7.10 -30.98
C GLU A 240 -5.41 -7.39 -29.73
N ALA A 241 -5.88 -6.98 -28.54
CA ALA A 241 -5.18 -7.25 -27.28
C ALA A 241 -5.15 -8.76 -26.96
N TYR A 242 -6.20 -9.50 -27.31
CA TYR A 242 -6.24 -10.95 -27.14
C TYR A 242 -5.23 -11.67 -28.04
N ASP A 243 -5.11 -11.26 -29.30
CA ASP A 243 -4.11 -11.79 -30.23
C ASP A 243 -2.68 -11.51 -29.74
N GLN A 244 -2.43 -10.30 -29.21
CA GLN A 244 -1.14 -9.94 -28.61
C GLN A 244 -0.81 -10.79 -27.39
N PHE A 245 -1.79 -11.05 -26.51
CA PHE A 245 -1.59 -11.92 -25.34
C PHE A 245 -1.21 -13.35 -25.77
N ILE A 246 -1.87 -13.89 -26.80
CA ILE A 246 -1.49 -15.20 -27.36
C ILE A 246 -0.04 -15.17 -27.86
N ASP A 247 0.38 -14.12 -28.56
CA ASP A 247 1.73 -14.01 -29.10
C ASP A 247 2.79 -13.92 -27.99
N ILE A 248 2.54 -13.13 -26.95
CA ILE A 248 3.44 -13.01 -25.79
C ILE A 248 3.63 -14.36 -25.12
N VAL A 249 2.53 -15.08 -24.80
CA VAL A 249 2.61 -16.40 -24.15
C VAL A 249 3.27 -17.43 -25.06
N ALA A 250 3.00 -17.39 -26.38
CA ALA A 250 3.63 -18.29 -27.33
C ALA A 250 5.14 -18.09 -27.38
N GLU A 251 5.60 -16.83 -27.38
CA GLU A 251 7.02 -16.49 -27.34
C GLU A 251 7.66 -16.92 -26.01
N GLY A 252 7.15 -16.45 -24.88
CA GLY A 252 7.73 -16.69 -23.55
C GLY A 252 7.80 -18.18 -23.20
N ARG A 253 6.76 -18.95 -23.54
CA ARG A 253 6.71 -20.39 -23.27
C ARG A 253 7.26 -21.25 -24.39
N SER A 254 7.80 -20.65 -25.45
CA SER A 254 8.25 -21.37 -26.65
C SER A 254 7.20 -22.36 -27.19
N MET A 255 5.93 -21.96 -27.12
CA MET A 255 4.79 -22.75 -27.58
C MET A 255 4.34 -22.31 -28.96
N GLU A 256 3.84 -23.26 -29.75
CA GLU A 256 3.23 -22.91 -31.02
C GLU A 256 1.96 -22.08 -30.79
N ARG A 257 1.82 -20.98 -31.55
CA ARG A 257 0.74 -20.00 -31.37
C ARG A 257 -0.65 -20.64 -31.38
N SER A 258 -0.92 -21.59 -32.28
CA SER A 258 -2.21 -22.29 -32.35
C SER A 258 -2.48 -23.17 -31.13
N LYS A 259 -1.44 -23.76 -30.51
CA LYS A 259 -1.55 -24.42 -29.21
C LYS A 259 -1.99 -23.42 -28.15
N VAL A 260 -1.32 -22.27 -28.02
CA VAL A 260 -1.71 -21.23 -27.05
C VAL A 260 -3.14 -20.74 -27.30
N ALA A 261 -3.50 -20.47 -28.56
CA ALA A 261 -4.86 -20.06 -28.93
C ALA A 261 -5.92 -21.09 -28.53
N SER A 262 -5.61 -22.40 -28.53
CA SER A 262 -6.53 -23.44 -28.05
C SER A 262 -6.69 -23.46 -26.53
N LEU A 263 -5.73 -22.92 -25.79
CA LEU A 263 -5.73 -22.79 -24.32
C LEU A 263 -6.27 -21.43 -23.85
N ALA A 264 -6.28 -20.44 -24.73
CA ALA A 264 -6.69 -19.06 -24.49
C ALA A 264 -8.22 -18.88 -24.43
N THR A 265 -8.90 -19.71 -23.63
CA THR A 265 -10.36 -19.68 -23.52
C THR A 265 -10.87 -18.69 -22.47
N GLY A 266 -9.98 -17.97 -21.78
CA GLY A 266 -10.30 -17.17 -20.59
C GLY A 266 -10.55 -17.99 -19.32
N LEU A 267 -10.41 -19.32 -19.36
CA LEU A 267 -10.53 -20.17 -18.16
C LEU A 267 -9.23 -20.20 -17.36
N THR A 268 -9.35 -20.35 -16.04
CA THR A 268 -8.24 -20.79 -15.20
C THR A 268 -8.15 -22.32 -15.20
N TRP A 269 -6.94 -22.81 -15.02
CA TRP A 269 -6.59 -24.21 -14.87
C TRP A 269 -6.00 -24.42 -13.46
N SER A 270 -6.25 -25.57 -12.85
CA SER A 270 -5.50 -25.96 -11.65
C SER A 270 -4.02 -26.09 -12.00
N GLY A 271 -3.11 -25.93 -11.04
CA GLY A 271 -1.68 -26.11 -11.27
C GLY A 271 -1.35 -27.45 -11.93
N GLU A 272 -1.94 -28.56 -11.46
CA GLU A 272 -1.77 -29.88 -12.09
C GLU A 272 -2.15 -29.87 -13.57
N ARG A 273 -3.32 -29.29 -13.88
CA ARG A 273 -3.80 -29.22 -15.26
C ARG A 273 -2.95 -28.27 -16.10
N ALA A 274 -2.50 -27.16 -15.52
CA ALA A 274 -1.63 -26.20 -16.18
C ALA A 274 -0.30 -26.85 -16.56
N LYS A 275 0.29 -27.69 -15.69
CA LYS A 275 1.48 -28.48 -16.01
C LYS A 275 1.24 -29.45 -17.16
N GLU A 276 0.14 -30.21 -17.14
CA GLU A 276 -0.22 -31.11 -18.25
C GLU A 276 -0.37 -30.39 -19.60
N LEU A 277 -0.85 -29.14 -19.57
CA LEU A 277 -1.03 -28.30 -20.75
C LEU A 277 0.28 -27.62 -21.21
N GLY A 278 1.31 -27.61 -20.37
CA GLY A 278 2.57 -26.90 -20.59
C GLY A 278 2.49 -25.40 -20.32
N LEU A 279 1.52 -24.98 -19.49
CA LEU A 279 1.43 -23.60 -19.01
C LEU A 279 2.33 -23.34 -17.79
N VAL A 280 2.70 -24.40 -17.08
CA VAL A 280 3.57 -24.42 -15.91
C VAL A 280 4.59 -25.53 -16.13
N ASP A 281 5.82 -25.35 -15.65
CA ASP A 281 6.88 -26.33 -15.79
C ASP A 281 6.79 -27.38 -14.69
N GLU A 282 6.67 -26.94 -13.44
CA GLU A 282 6.77 -27.80 -12.28
C GLU A 282 5.67 -27.61 -11.23
N ILE A 283 5.41 -28.69 -10.50
CA ILE A 283 4.49 -28.66 -9.36
C ILE A 283 5.30 -28.72 -8.09
N GLY A 284 5.17 -27.69 -7.27
CA GLY A 284 5.91 -27.58 -6.03
C GLY A 284 5.50 -26.38 -5.20
N THR A 285 6.16 -26.26 -4.07
CA THR A 285 5.98 -25.20 -3.10
C THR A 285 6.87 -24.01 -3.44
N TYR A 286 6.68 -22.93 -2.69
CA TYR A 286 7.56 -21.77 -2.72
C TYR A 286 9.03 -22.12 -2.47
N ARG A 287 9.32 -23.12 -1.62
CA ARG A 287 10.70 -23.55 -1.37
C ARG A 287 11.32 -24.24 -2.57
N ASP A 288 10.55 -25.07 -3.27
CA ASP A 288 11.05 -25.76 -4.46
C ASP A 288 11.40 -24.76 -5.57
N ALA A 289 10.63 -23.67 -5.70
CA ALA A 289 10.95 -22.58 -6.64
C ALA A 289 12.19 -21.77 -6.23
N LEU A 290 12.41 -21.54 -4.93
CA LEU A 290 13.64 -20.90 -4.42
C LEU A 290 14.87 -21.78 -4.69
N ASP A 291 14.76 -23.08 -4.42
CA ASP A 291 15.84 -24.04 -4.67
C ASP A 291 16.14 -24.12 -6.18
N ALA A 292 15.12 -24.13 -7.04
CA ALA A 292 15.29 -24.08 -8.49
C ALA A 292 15.96 -22.78 -8.97
N ALA A 293 15.63 -21.64 -8.37
CA ALA A 293 16.29 -20.37 -8.67
C ALA A 293 17.76 -20.37 -8.22
N ALA A 294 18.04 -20.87 -7.02
CA ALA A 294 19.40 -21.01 -6.51
C ALA A 294 20.26 -21.91 -7.42
N ASP A 295 19.71 -23.06 -7.83
CA ASP A 295 20.35 -23.98 -8.77
C ASP A 295 20.62 -23.31 -10.13
N ALA A 296 19.63 -22.57 -10.68
CA ALA A 296 19.77 -21.84 -11.94
C ALA A 296 20.82 -20.72 -11.85
N GLY A 297 20.91 -20.05 -10.69
CA GLY A 297 21.92 -19.05 -10.36
C GLY A 297 23.31 -19.62 -10.07
N GLY A 298 23.45 -20.95 -10.02
CA GLY A 298 24.72 -21.64 -9.75
C GLY A 298 25.17 -21.57 -8.29
N ILE A 299 24.24 -21.46 -7.34
CA ILE A 299 24.53 -21.47 -5.91
C ILE A 299 24.66 -22.90 -5.41
N ASP A 300 25.84 -23.28 -4.91
CA ASP A 300 26.07 -24.58 -4.30
C ASP A 300 25.86 -24.51 -2.77
N GLY A 301 24.71 -25.00 -2.27
CA GLY A 301 24.46 -25.15 -0.83
C GLY A 301 23.47 -24.14 -0.26
N ASP A 302 23.76 -23.61 0.94
CA ASP A 302 22.88 -22.64 1.59
C ASP A 302 22.94 -21.29 0.87
N TYR A 303 21.78 -20.67 0.65
CA TYR A 303 21.63 -19.34 0.06
C TYR A 303 20.87 -18.42 1.00
N ASP A 304 21.16 -17.12 0.89
CA ASP A 304 20.38 -16.09 1.57
C ASP A 304 19.17 -15.67 0.71
N ILE A 305 18.09 -15.25 1.36
CA ILE A 305 16.92 -14.68 0.68
C ILE A 305 16.94 -13.17 0.89
N VAL A 306 16.94 -12.43 -0.21
CA VAL A 306 16.88 -10.97 -0.21
C VAL A 306 15.50 -10.54 -0.69
N THR A 307 14.93 -9.55 -0.03
CA THR A 307 13.68 -8.90 -0.44
C THR A 307 13.93 -7.41 -0.43
N TYR A 308 13.55 -6.74 -1.51
CA TYR A 308 13.64 -5.29 -1.63
C TYR A 308 12.30 -4.72 -1.16
N GLU A 309 12.33 -3.94 -0.09
CA GLU A 309 11.19 -3.11 0.31
C GLU A 309 11.38 -1.72 -0.27
N ASP A 310 10.27 -1.06 -0.61
CA ASP A 310 10.30 0.31 -1.12
C ASP A 310 10.87 1.25 -0.03
N GLU A 311 11.76 2.18 -0.38
CA GLU A 311 12.36 3.14 0.58
C GLU A 311 11.28 3.93 1.35
N PHE A 312 10.09 4.06 0.74
CA PHE A 312 8.94 4.70 1.37
C PHE A 312 8.38 3.91 2.56
N ASP A 313 8.36 2.58 2.48
CA ASP A 313 7.92 1.70 3.56
C ASP A 313 8.95 1.61 4.68
N GLU A 314 10.25 1.68 4.38
CA GLU A 314 11.27 1.83 5.41
C GLU A 314 11.14 3.16 6.17
N ILE A 315 10.92 4.29 5.46
CA ILE A 315 10.77 5.61 6.08
C ILE A 315 9.47 5.66 6.92
N PHE A 316 8.35 5.17 6.40
CA PHE A 316 7.09 5.14 7.15
C PHE A 316 7.09 4.12 8.29
N GLY A 317 7.63 2.92 8.08
CA GLY A 317 7.83 1.89 9.09
C GLY A 317 8.73 2.38 10.23
N SER A 318 9.82 3.07 9.88
CA SER A 318 10.70 3.76 10.84
C SER A 318 9.94 4.86 11.59
N LEU A 319 9.15 5.69 10.92
CA LEU A 319 8.37 6.76 11.55
C LEU A 319 7.28 6.24 12.51
N ILE A 320 6.58 5.17 12.12
CA ILE A 320 5.57 4.49 12.95
C ILE A 320 6.24 3.77 14.11
N GLY A 321 7.40 3.14 13.89
CA GLY A 321 8.22 2.54 14.95
C GLY A 321 8.74 3.56 15.97
N ILE A 322 9.11 4.75 15.50
CA ILE A 322 9.48 5.89 16.35
C ILE A 322 8.28 6.40 17.16
N GLN A 323 7.09 6.51 16.56
CA GLN A 323 5.87 6.87 17.29
C GLN A 323 5.49 5.83 18.35
N GLY A 324 5.54 4.54 18.00
CA GLY A 324 5.25 3.45 18.93
C GLY A 324 6.23 3.37 20.10
N SER A 325 7.51 3.63 19.85
CA SER A 325 8.53 3.71 20.91
C SER A 325 8.39 4.95 21.78
N LEU A 326 8.05 6.11 21.20
CA LEU A 326 7.73 7.33 21.96
C LEU A 326 6.48 7.17 22.84
N GLN A 327 5.47 6.46 22.36
CA GLN A 327 4.26 6.18 23.12
C GLN A 327 4.53 5.25 24.30
N ARG A 328 5.37 4.22 24.11
CA ARG A 328 5.84 3.35 25.21
C ARG A 328 6.66 4.10 26.25
N ILE A 329 7.48 5.07 25.83
CA ILE A 329 8.24 5.95 26.73
C ILE A 329 7.29 6.88 27.51
N SER A 330 6.26 7.44 26.85
CA SER A 330 5.24 8.26 27.50
C SER A 330 4.47 7.46 28.56
N GLU A 331 4.04 6.25 28.24
CA GLU A 331 3.33 5.36 29.17
C GLU A 331 4.21 4.95 30.37
N ALA A 332 5.51 4.74 30.15
CA ALA A 332 6.46 4.46 31.22
C ALA A 332 6.70 5.69 32.12
N LEU A 333 6.72 6.90 31.56
CA LEU A 333 6.87 8.15 32.30
C LEU A 333 5.60 8.50 33.09
N ASP A 334 4.42 8.28 32.53
CA ASP A 334 3.13 8.46 33.22
C ASP A 334 2.99 7.44 34.37
N GLY A 335 3.39 6.18 34.15
CA GLY A 335 3.44 5.16 35.19
C GLY A 335 4.42 5.48 36.33
N ALA A 336 5.55 6.14 36.03
CA ALA A 336 6.50 6.59 37.04
C ALA A 336 5.96 7.79 37.85
N SER A 337 5.21 8.71 37.22
CA SER A 337 4.58 9.85 37.89
C SER A 337 3.45 9.45 38.86
N ALA A 338 2.77 8.32 38.58
CA ALA A 338 1.72 7.78 39.44
C ALA A 338 2.26 7.16 40.74
N LEU A 339 3.56 6.85 40.81
CA LEU A 339 4.22 6.25 41.98
C LEU A 339 4.80 7.29 42.96
N ASP A 340 4.90 8.57 42.58
CA ASP A 340 5.42 9.64 43.45
C ASP A 340 4.31 10.30 44.32
N GLY A 341 3.05 9.92 44.11
CA GLY A 341 1.87 10.50 44.80
C GLY A 341 1.41 9.80 46.08
N ARG A 342 2.04 8.71 46.52
CA ARG A 342 1.63 7.96 47.74
C ARG A 342 2.76 7.88 48.77
N ALA A 343 3.04 9.00 49.43
CA ALA A 343 3.75 9.03 50.70
C ALA A 343 2.98 9.89 51.72
N THR A 344 1.87 9.36 52.25
CA THR A 344 1.26 9.88 53.49
C THR A 344 1.78 9.07 54.68
N VAL A 345 2.66 9.71 55.46
CA VAL A 345 3.19 9.23 56.76
C VAL A 345 2.09 9.36 57.82
N PRO A 346 1.88 8.36 58.70
CA PRO A 346 0.85 8.42 59.74
C PRO A 346 1.30 9.26 60.95
N ARG A 347 0.35 9.98 61.56
CA ARG A 347 0.36 10.39 62.97
C ARG A 347 -0.94 9.92 63.60
#